data_AF-A0A2T7SZX5-F1
#
_entry.id   AF-A0A2T7SZX5-F1
#
_cell.length_a   1.000
_cell.length_b   1.000
_cell.length_c   1.000
_cell.angle_alpha   90.00
_cell.angle_beta   90.00
_cell.angle_gamma   90.00
#
_symmetry.space_group_name_H-M   'P 1'
#
loop_
_entity.id
_entity.type
_entity.pdbx_description
1 polymer ?
#
loop_
_entity_poly.entity_id
_entity_poly.type
_entity_poly.pdbx_seq_one_letter_code
_entity_poly.pdbx_strand_id
1 'polypeptide(L)'
;MTANAVHTIETAEDANKKAVHDDMISPRFYTTDFAAMDRINIEPVRAEWDRMMAEYEGDNNHDHFQRDEAFAGEVAAGMASLSPEMRQEFMDFLVSSLTSEFSGCVLYNEIRKNVSNPDIKQLMTYLARDESRHAGFINLSLRDFNLGIDLGNLKRTKKYTFFKPKYIYYATYLSEKIGYARYITIFRQLEKHPEKRFHPIFRWFELWCNDEFRHGESFALIMRANPKLLSGGNKLWIRFFLLAVYATMYVRDHTRPMLHEAMGLDSSEYDYQVFRITTEITKQVFPLALDTDHPNFRRGLERLFAISQAMEKAKARGGVLGKLQQGVCAVKAAATFARLYFMPVIEQDLSPQVRMEPAW
;
A
#
# COMPACT_ATOMS: atom_id res chain seq x y z
N MET A 1 -4.87 -3.26 26.61
CA MET A 1 -4.07 -2.02 26.66
C MET A 1 -4.41 -1.24 25.42
N THR A 2 -5.15 -0.15 25.56
CA THR A 2 -5.61 0.69 24.45
C THR A 2 -4.40 1.23 23.69
N ALA A 3 -4.34 0.96 22.39
CA ALA A 3 -3.47 1.71 21.50
C ALA A 3 -3.92 3.18 21.63
N ASN A 4 -3.07 4.03 22.19
CA ASN A 4 -3.34 5.46 22.17
C ASN A 4 -3.32 5.89 20.71
N ALA A 5 -4.51 6.04 20.10
CA ALA A 5 -4.66 6.77 18.85
C ALA A 5 -4.03 8.14 19.09
N VAL A 6 -2.90 8.41 18.44
CA VAL A 6 -2.12 9.62 18.67
C VAL A 6 -2.94 10.86 18.29
N HIS A 7 -4.00 10.71 17.49
CA HIS A 7 -5.00 11.73 17.19
C HIS A 7 -6.37 11.08 16.96
N THR A 8 -7.34 11.39 17.82
CA THR A 8 -8.75 11.02 17.58
C THR A 8 -9.27 11.78 16.35
N ILE A 9 -9.95 11.07 15.46
CA ILE A 9 -10.63 11.65 14.28
C ILE A 9 -12.11 11.80 14.64
N GLU A 10 -12.53 13.01 14.99
CA GLU A 10 -13.94 13.33 15.29
C GLU A 10 -14.54 14.30 14.28
N THR A 11 -13.70 15.13 13.67
CA THR A 11 -14.12 16.19 12.74
C THR A 11 -13.40 16.11 11.40
N ALA A 12 -13.95 16.77 10.38
CA ALA A 12 -13.26 16.97 9.10
C ALA A 12 -11.89 17.65 9.30
N GLU A 13 -11.77 18.56 10.27
CA GLU A 13 -10.49 19.22 10.57
C GLU A 13 -9.45 18.21 11.06
N ASP A 14 -9.82 17.29 11.94
CA ASP A 14 -8.94 16.23 12.43
C ASP A 14 -8.51 15.28 11.30
N ALA A 15 -9.46 14.87 10.46
CA ALA A 15 -9.19 14.03 9.29
C ALA A 15 -8.21 14.72 8.33
N ASN A 16 -8.39 16.01 8.05
CA ASN A 16 -7.50 16.78 7.18
C ASN A 16 -6.11 16.99 7.83
N LYS A 17 -6.04 17.27 9.14
CA LYS A 17 -4.77 17.33 9.89
C LYS A 17 -4.00 16.01 9.84
N LYS A 18 -4.71 14.90 9.99
CA LYS A 18 -4.16 13.54 9.88
C LYS A 18 -3.64 13.25 8.48
N ALA A 19 -4.38 13.63 7.43
CA ALA A 19 -3.97 13.42 6.04
C ALA A 19 -2.67 14.17 5.66
N VAL A 20 -2.47 15.39 6.19
CA VAL A 20 -1.24 16.17 5.97
C VAL A 20 -0.08 15.77 6.87
N HIS A 21 -0.34 15.00 7.94
CA HIS A 21 0.70 14.55 8.87
C HIS A 21 1.79 13.74 8.15
N ASP A 22 3.03 13.88 8.62
CA ASP A 22 4.20 13.18 8.10
C ASP A 22 4.91 12.48 9.27
N ASP A 23 4.95 11.17 9.19
CA ASP A 23 5.75 10.30 10.05
C ASP A 23 6.44 9.22 9.20
N MET A 24 7.05 8.23 9.86
CA MET A 24 7.84 7.21 9.19
C MET A 24 7.01 6.28 8.28
N ILE A 25 5.72 6.11 8.58
CA ILE A 25 4.84 5.16 7.88
C ILE A 25 3.70 5.85 7.12
N SER A 26 3.59 7.18 7.24
CA SER A 26 2.63 8.00 6.50
C SER A 26 2.98 8.03 5.02
N PRO A 27 1.97 7.96 4.12
CA PRO A 27 2.20 8.15 2.69
C PRO A 27 2.82 9.53 2.44
N ARG A 28 3.73 9.64 1.47
CA ARG A 28 4.43 10.87 1.07
C ARG A 28 4.18 11.18 -0.38
N PHE A 29 4.23 12.45 -0.75
CA PHE A 29 4.14 12.82 -2.16
C PHE A 29 5.52 12.77 -2.79
N TYR A 30 5.60 12.29 -4.02
CA TYR A 30 6.86 12.00 -4.69
C TYR A 30 7.00 12.78 -5.99
N THR A 31 8.27 12.99 -6.37
CA THR A 31 8.71 13.46 -7.69
C THR A 31 9.92 12.67 -8.15
N THR A 32 10.28 12.73 -9.44
CA THR A 32 11.32 11.87 -10.01
C THR A 32 12.13 12.51 -11.13
N ASP A 33 13.10 11.76 -11.64
CA ASP A 33 13.88 12.11 -12.82
C ASP A 33 13.09 11.76 -14.09
N PHE A 34 12.40 12.75 -14.67
CA PHE A 34 11.58 12.57 -15.88
C PHE A 34 12.41 12.20 -17.10
N ALA A 35 13.65 12.69 -17.21
CA ALA A 35 14.52 12.34 -18.32
C ALA A 35 14.90 10.86 -18.27
N ALA A 36 15.05 10.29 -17.06
CA ALA A 36 15.22 8.84 -16.90
C ALA A 36 13.94 8.04 -17.20
N MET A 37 12.76 8.58 -16.89
CA MET A 37 11.49 7.97 -17.32
C MET A 37 11.37 7.94 -18.84
N ASP A 38 11.79 9.00 -19.53
CA ASP A 38 11.75 9.08 -21.01
C ASP A 38 12.64 8.03 -21.70
N ARG A 39 13.70 7.59 -21.02
CA ARG A 39 14.64 6.58 -21.54
C ARG A 39 14.16 5.13 -21.37
N ILE A 40 12.98 4.90 -20.78
CA ILE A 40 12.43 3.54 -20.65
C ILE A 40 12.16 2.98 -22.04
N ASN A 41 12.68 1.79 -22.30
CA ASN A 41 12.40 1.04 -23.52
C ASN A 41 11.41 -0.09 -23.22
N ILE A 42 10.29 -0.10 -23.94
CA ILE A 42 9.23 -1.12 -23.83
C ILE A 42 9.30 -2.14 -24.98
N GLU A 43 10.08 -1.88 -26.04
CA GLU A 43 10.15 -2.74 -27.23
C GLU A 43 10.35 -4.24 -26.96
N PRO A 44 11.16 -4.67 -25.96
CA PRO A 44 11.33 -6.10 -25.68
C PRO A 44 10.06 -6.84 -25.22
N VAL A 45 9.02 -6.11 -24.79
CA VAL A 45 7.73 -6.67 -24.31
C VAL A 45 6.54 -6.01 -25.02
N ARG A 46 6.75 -5.51 -26.24
CA ARG A 46 5.78 -4.70 -26.99
C ARG A 46 4.40 -5.36 -27.10
N ALA A 47 4.36 -6.65 -27.43
CA ALA A 47 3.10 -7.38 -27.61
C ALA A 47 2.28 -7.44 -26.31
N GLU A 48 2.92 -7.73 -25.18
CA GLU A 48 2.29 -7.76 -23.86
C GLU A 48 1.87 -6.36 -23.40
N TRP A 49 2.70 -5.34 -23.69
CA TRP A 49 2.41 -3.95 -23.38
C TRP A 49 1.19 -3.43 -24.13
N ASP A 50 1.11 -3.64 -25.45
CA ASP A 50 0.01 -3.14 -26.26
C ASP A 50 -1.32 -3.80 -25.86
N ARG A 51 -1.30 -5.11 -25.54
CA ARG A 51 -2.47 -5.81 -24.97
C ARG A 51 -2.91 -5.18 -23.66
N MET A 52 -1.95 -4.83 -22.80
CA MET A 52 -2.23 -4.20 -21.53
C MET A 52 -2.79 -2.78 -21.68
N MET A 53 -2.24 -1.98 -22.59
CA MET A 53 -2.76 -0.63 -22.86
C MET A 53 -4.18 -0.68 -23.41
N ALA A 54 -4.49 -1.65 -24.29
CA ALA A 54 -5.85 -1.88 -24.78
C ALA A 54 -6.82 -2.25 -23.65
N GLU A 55 -6.38 -3.04 -22.67
CA GLU A 55 -7.19 -3.38 -21.49
C GLU A 55 -7.46 -2.15 -20.60
N TYR A 56 -6.48 -1.27 -20.41
CA TYR A 56 -6.69 -0.01 -19.70
C TYR A 56 -7.62 0.95 -20.45
N GLU A 57 -7.48 1.01 -21.78
CA GLU A 57 -8.29 1.84 -22.67
C GLU A 57 -9.75 1.42 -22.66
N GLY A 58 -10.02 0.10 -22.66
CA GLY A 58 -11.36 -0.45 -22.59
C GLY A 58 -12.14 -0.07 -21.32
N ASP A 59 -11.44 0.35 -20.26
CA ASP A 59 -12.02 0.84 -19.00
C ASP A 59 -13.14 -0.06 -18.48
N ASN A 60 -12.87 -1.38 -18.46
CA ASN A 60 -13.85 -2.42 -18.08
C ASN A 60 -14.45 -2.24 -16.68
N ASN A 61 -13.91 -1.28 -15.90
CA ASN A 61 -14.22 -1.03 -14.51
C ASN A 61 -14.94 0.31 -14.27
N HIS A 62 -15.45 0.98 -15.32
CA HIS A 62 -16.00 2.34 -15.20
C HIS A 62 -17.21 2.44 -14.26
N ASP A 63 -18.01 1.37 -14.15
CA ASP A 63 -19.21 1.31 -13.29
C ASP A 63 -18.93 0.77 -11.89
N HIS A 64 -17.67 0.43 -11.58
CA HIS A 64 -17.37 -0.38 -10.40
C HIS A 64 -17.64 0.32 -9.08
N PHE A 65 -17.64 1.65 -9.02
CA PHE A 65 -17.79 2.40 -7.75
C PHE A 65 -19.19 3.04 -7.58
N GLN A 66 -20.23 2.43 -8.12
CA GLN A 66 -21.61 2.88 -7.90
C GLN A 66 -22.18 2.32 -6.60
N ARG A 67 -22.79 3.17 -5.77
CA ARG A 67 -23.49 2.77 -4.54
C ARG A 67 -24.92 2.38 -4.86
N ASP A 68 -25.36 1.22 -4.38
CA ASP A 68 -26.75 0.77 -4.47
C ASP A 68 -27.62 1.43 -3.38
N GLU A 69 -28.93 1.25 -3.49
CA GLU A 69 -29.91 1.79 -2.53
C GLU A 69 -29.71 1.22 -1.11
N ALA A 70 -29.13 0.02 -0.99
CA ALA A 70 -28.85 -0.64 0.29
C ALA A 70 -27.67 -0.01 1.04
N PHE A 71 -26.75 0.68 0.36
CA PHE A 71 -25.49 1.17 0.92
C PHE A 71 -25.68 2.00 2.19
N ALA A 72 -26.57 2.99 2.16
CA ALA A 72 -26.77 3.89 3.30
C ALA A 72 -27.32 3.15 4.53
N GLY A 73 -28.20 2.16 4.31
CA GLY A 73 -28.72 1.30 5.38
C GLY A 73 -27.66 0.40 5.98
N GLU A 74 -26.81 -0.22 5.14
CA GLU A 74 -25.68 -1.05 5.59
C GLU A 74 -24.66 -0.23 6.40
N VAL A 75 -24.33 0.99 5.96
CA VAL A 75 -23.45 1.89 6.73
C VAL A 75 -24.06 2.19 8.11
N ALA A 76 -25.34 2.60 8.16
CA ALA A 76 -25.98 2.95 9.42
C ALA A 76 -26.04 1.76 10.39
N ALA A 77 -26.42 0.57 9.91
CA ALA A 77 -26.52 -0.63 10.73
C ALA A 77 -25.13 -1.12 11.20
N GLY A 78 -24.18 -1.21 10.28
CA GLY A 78 -22.83 -1.69 10.55
C GLY A 78 -22.09 -0.79 11.54
N MET A 79 -22.14 0.53 11.33
CA MET A 79 -21.46 1.50 12.19
C MET A 79 -22.06 1.60 13.60
N ALA A 80 -23.36 1.32 13.76
CA ALA A 80 -24.00 1.31 15.08
C ALA A 80 -23.51 0.15 15.97
N SER A 81 -22.94 -0.90 15.37
CA SER A 81 -22.44 -2.07 16.09
C SER A 81 -20.98 -1.95 16.57
N LEU A 82 -20.27 -0.89 16.14
CA LEU A 82 -18.84 -0.73 16.39
C LEU A 82 -18.57 -0.05 17.73
N SER A 83 -17.54 -0.50 18.44
CA SER A 83 -17.03 0.24 19.60
C SER A 83 -16.39 1.56 19.17
N PRO A 84 -16.28 2.56 20.07
CA PRO A 84 -15.59 3.81 19.77
C PRO A 84 -14.15 3.60 19.27
N GLU A 85 -13.42 2.66 19.86
CA GLU A 85 -12.04 2.34 19.51
C GLU A 85 -11.94 1.75 18.10
N MET A 86 -12.81 0.78 17.79
CA MET A 86 -12.86 0.19 16.45
C MET A 86 -13.22 1.25 15.41
N ARG A 87 -14.21 2.11 15.70
CA ARG A 87 -14.59 3.21 14.81
C ARG A 87 -13.38 4.13 14.53
N GLN A 88 -12.55 4.42 15.53
CA GLN A 88 -11.32 5.20 15.32
C GLN A 88 -10.33 4.47 14.41
N GLU A 89 -10.08 3.18 14.61
CA GLU A 89 -9.21 2.40 13.72
C GLU A 89 -9.74 2.36 12.27
N PHE A 90 -11.06 2.27 12.09
CA PHE A 90 -11.68 2.31 10.77
C PHE A 90 -11.53 3.67 10.09
N MET A 91 -11.72 4.78 10.81
CA MET A 91 -11.46 6.12 10.27
C MET A 91 -9.99 6.31 9.93
N ASP A 92 -9.08 5.87 10.80
CA ASP A 92 -7.64 5.88 10.53
C ASP A 92 -7.27 5.06 9.29
N PHE A 93 -7.91 3.91 9.11
CA PHE A 93 -7.78 3.10 7.90
C PHE A 93 -8.19 3.92 6.67
N LEU A 94 -9.41 4.45 6.62
CA LEU A 94 -9.92 5.22 5.48
C LEU A 94 -9.05 6.45 5.16
N VAL A 95 -8.66 7.25 6.15
CA VAL A 95 -7.82 8.43 5.94
C VAL A 95 -6.44 8.03 5.40
N SER A 96 -5.83 6.98 5.96
CA SER A 96 -4.52 6.50 5.51
C SER A 96 -4.55 5.93 4.10
N SER A 97 -5.59 5.15 3.77
CA SER A 97 -5.77 4.56 2.44
C SER A 97 -6.00 5.67 1.41
N LEU A 98 -6.91 6.63 1.67
CA LEU A 98 -7.14 7.77 0.77
C LEU A 98 -5.86 8.55 0.48
N THR A 99 -5.06 8.79 1.51
CA THR A 99 -3.80 9.54 1.36
C THR A 99 -2.79 8.76 0.51
N SER A 100 -2.81 7.42 0.57
CA SER A 100 -1.99 6.54 -0.26
C SER A 100 -2.39 6.61 -1.73
N GLU A 101 -3.66 6.35 -2.05
CA GLU A 101 -4.14 6.33 -3.46
C GLU A 101 -3.99 7.72 -4.10
N PHE A 102 -4.32 8.76 -3.32
CA PHE A 102 -4.16 10.12 -3.82
C PHE A 102 -2.69 10.50 -4.04
N SER A 103 -1.76 9.91 -3.28
CA SER A 103 -0.33 10.08 -3.53
C SER A 103 0.11 9.44 -4.84
N GLY A 104 -0.35 8.21 -5.13
CA GLY A 104 -0.12 7.54 -6.42
C GLY A 104 -0.64 8.38 -7.58
N CYS A 105 -1.91 8.82 -7.49
CA CYS A 105 -2.54 9.73 -8.44
C CYS A 105 -1.70 11.00 -8.71
N VAL A 106 -1.17 11.64 -7.67
CA VAL A 106 -0.34 12.85 -7.80
C VAL A 106 0.97 12.55 -8.51
N LEU A 107 1.67 11.47 -8.13
CA LEU A 107 2.92 11.04 -8.76
C LEU A 107 2.73 10.74 -10.25
N TYR A 108 1.73 9.93 -10.61
CA TYR A 108 1.47 9.57 -12.01
C TYR A 108 1.08 10.80 -12.84
N ASN A 109 0.28 11.70 -12.29
CA ASN A 109 -0.04 12.96 -12.93
C ASN A 109 1.18 13.86 -13.16
N GLU A 110 2.11 13.88 -12.21
CA GLU A 110 3.35 14.64 -12.33
C GLU A 110 4.24 14.06 -13.44
N ILE A 111 4.46 12.74 -13.44
CA ILE A 111 5.23 12.05 -14.48
C ILE A 111 4.59 12.32 -15.85
N ARG A 112 3.29 12.07 -16.01
CA ARG A 112 2.52 12.27 -17.25
C ARG A 112 2.72 13.66 -17.87
N LYS A 113 2.79 14.70 -17.04
CA LYS A 113 2.92 16.09 -17.49
C LYS A 113 4.33 16.45 -17.96
N ASN A 114 5.35 15.73 -17.49
CA ASN A 114 6.75 16.09 -17.69
C ASN A 114 7.51 15.12 -18.60
N VAL A 115 6.94 13.95 -18.93
CA VAL A 115 7.53 13.00 -19.88
C VAL A 115 7.07 13.25 -21.32
N SER A 116 7.93 12.92 -22.27
CA SER A 116 7.68 12.95 -23.70
C SER A 116 7.51 11.56 -24.33
N ASN A 117 7.97 10.51 -23.64
CA ASN A 117 7.81 9.13 -24.08
C ASN A 117 6.31 8.73 -24.14
N PRO A 118 5.79 8.36 -25.32
CA PRO A 118 4.36 8.14 -25.52
C PRO A 118 3.83 6.95 -24.71
N ASP A 119 4.60 5.86 -24.60
CA ASP A 119 4.20 4.67 -23.84
C ASP A 119 4.02 5.02 -22.36
N ILE A 120 5.02 5.69 -21.78
CA ILE A 120 4.98 6.07 -20.37
C ILE A 120 3.87 7.09 -20.12
N LYS A 121 3.69 8.05 -21.03
CA LYS A 121 2.62 9.05 -20.91
C LYS A 121 1.23 8.40 -20.95
N GLN A 122 1.04 7.41 -21.81
CA GLN A 122 -0.20 6.64 -21.90
C GLN A 122 -0.45 5.87 -20.60
N LEU A 123 0.51 5.07 -20.12
CA LEU A 123 0.38 4.34 -18.87
C LEU A 123 0.04 5.27 -17.69
N MET A 124 0.81 6.34 -17.52
CA MET A 124 0.59 7.29 -16.41
C MET A 124 -0.77 7.99 -16.50
N THR A 125 -1.37 8.08 -17.69
CA THR A 125 -2.75 8.59 -17.86
C THR A 125 -3.76 7.63 -17.26
N TYR A 126 -3.63 6.33 -17.53
CA TYR A 126 -4.54 5.31 -17.01
C TYR A 126 -4.37 5.10 -15.50
N LEU A 127 -3.14 4.99 -15.02
CA LEU A 127 -2.88 4.87 -13.58
C LEU A 127 -3.42 6.08 -12.81
N ALA A 128 -3.18 7.31 -13.29
CA ALA A 128 -3.71 8.51 -12.64
C ALA A 128 -5.25 8.56 -12.64
N ARG A 129 -5.91 8.03 -13.68
CA ARG A 129 -7.38 7.91 -13.74
C ARG A 129 -7.87 6.97 -12.65
N ASP A 130 -7.33 5.76 -12.60
CA ASP A 130 -7.81 4.69 -11.70
C ASP A 130 -7.59 5.11 -10.23
N GLU A 131 -6.39 5.60 -9.89
CA GLU A 131 -6.05 6.09 -8.55
C GLU A 131 -6.91 7.28 -8.09
N SER A 132 -7.31 8.14 -9.04
CA SER A 132 -8.23 9.24 -8.72
C SER A 132 -9.62 8.73 -8.35
N ARG A 133 -10.07 7.62 -8.95
CA ARG A 133 -11.36 6.98 -8.63
C ARG A 133 -11.29 6.31 -7.27
N HIS A 134 -10.21 5.59 -6.99
CA HIS A 134 -9.90 4.98 -5.71
C HIS A 134 -9.93 6.00 -4.56
N ALA A 135 -9.13 7.06 -4.68
CA ALA A 135 -9.11 8.15 -3.71
C ALA A 135 -10.48 8.82 -3.56
N GLY A 136 -11.17 9.06 -4.68
CA GLY A 136 -12.50 9.66 -4.72
C GLY A 136 -13.55 8.82 -3.99
N PHE A 137 -13.52 7.50 -4.19
CA PHE A 137 -14.45 6.56 -3.58
C PHE A 137 -14.26 6.44 -2.05
N ILE A 138 -13.01 6.39 -1.57
CA ILE A 138 -12.75 6.45 -0.12
C ILE A 138 -13.20 7.81 0.43
N ASN A 139 -12.94 8.90 -0.28
CA ASN A 139 -13.32 10.23 0.19
C ASN A 139 -14.85 10.37 0.29
N LEU A 140 -15.59 9.77 -0.64
CA LEU A 140 -17.04 9.69 -0.58
C LEU A 140 -17.49 8.93 0.67
N SER A 141 -16.79 7.85 1.04
CA SER A 141 -17.07 7.09 2.26
C SER A 141 -16.76 7.88 3.53
N LEU A 142 -15.69 8.68 3.54
CA LEU A 142 -15.40 9.61 4.65
C LEU A 142 -16.45 10.72 4.78
N ARG A 143 -17.05 11.17 3.67
CA ARG A 143 -18.13 12.17 3.70
C ARG A 143 -19.41 11.67 4.36
N ASP A 144 -19.68 10.36 4.30
CA ASP A 144 -20.81 9.75 5.04
C ASP A 144 -20.68 9.96 6.56
N PHE A 145 -19.46 10.23 7.04
CA PHE A 145 -19.15 10.54 8.44
C PHE A 145 -18.88 12.03 8.70
N ASN A 146 -19.09 12.91 7.72
CA ASN A 146 -18.67 14.32 7.75
C ASN A 146 -17.15 14.52 7.91
N LEU A 147 -16.34 13.57 7.43
CA LEU A 147 -14.87 13.56 7.52
C LEU A 147 -14.16 13.76 6.17
N GLY A 148 -14.86 14.34 5.19
CA GLY A 148 -14.33 14.53 3.84
C GLY A 148 -12.99 15.30 3.84
N ILE A 149 -12.03 14.78 3.07
CA ILE A 149 -10.70 15.36 2.92
C ILE A 149 -10.67 16.29 1.70
N ASP A 150 -10.09 17.48 1.88
CA ASP A 150 -9.79 18.40 0.79
C ASP A 150 -8.51 17.95 0.06
N LEU A 151 -8.69 17.15 -0.99
CA LEU A 151 -7.61 16.65 -1.83
C LEU A 151 -6.81 17.78 -2.49
N GLY A 152 -7.45 18.92 -2.82
CA GLY A 152 -6.80 20.08 -3.42
C GLY A 152 -5.88 20.79 -2.43
N ASN A 153 -6.30 20.93 -1.17
CA ASN A 153 -5.44 21.40 -0.10
C ASN A 153 -4.32 20.41 0.20
N LEU A 154 -4.63 19.12 0.36
CA LEU A 154 -3.65 18.06 0.62
C LEU A 154 -2.49 18.11 -0.38
N LYS A 155 -2.80 18.30 -1.68
CA LYS A 155 -1.81 18.45 -2.74
C LYS A 155 -0.90 19.68 -2.64
N ARG A 156 -1.42 20.78 -2.12
CA ARG A 156 -0.66 22.04 -1.95
C ARG A 156 0.19 22.03 -0.68
N THR A 157 -0.29 21.35 0.36
CA THR A 157 0.35 21.38 1.69
C THR A 157 1.45 20.32 1.85
N LYS A 158 1.27 19.13 1.26
CA LYS A 158 2.21 18.01 1.47
C LYS A 158 3.50 18.22 0.65
N LYS A 159 4.64 17.97 1.29
CA LYS A 159 5.97 18.14 0.69
C LYS A 159 6.25 17.02 -0.31
N TYR A 160 6.81 17.40 -1.46
CA TYR A 160 7.29 16.45 -2.47
C TYR A 160 8.68 15.93 -2.08
N THR A 161 8.84 14.61 -2.18
CA THR A 161 10.10 13.91 -1.92
C THR A 161 10.64 13.34 -3.23
N PHE A 162 11.88 13.65 -3.57
CA PHE A 162 12.49 13.07 -4.77
C PHE A 162 12.74 11.57 -4.58
N PHE A 163 12.34 10.78 -5.56
CA PHE A 163 12.52 9.33 -5.57
C PHE A 163 13.03 8.87 -6.93
N LYS A 164 14.14 8.12 -6.95
CA LYS A 164 14.75 7.69 -8.21
C LYS A 164 13.81 6.74 -8.97
N PRO A 165 13.74 6.80 -10.31
CA PRO A 165 12.81 5.97 -11.10
C PRO A 165 12.86 4.48 -10.78
N LYS A 166 14.06 3.90 -10.68
CA LYS A 166 14.20 2.48 -10.33
C LYS A 166 13.59 2.11 -8.97
N TYR A 167 13.60 3.04 -8.01
CA TYR A 167 12.98 2.82 -6.70
C TYR A 167 11.47 2.97 -6.77
N ILE A 168 10.96 3.85 -7.64
CA ILE A 168 9.53 3.92 -7.95
C ILE A 168 9.07 2.58 -8.52
N TYR A 169 9.81 1.96 -9.45
CA TYR A 169 9.39 0.67 -10.00
C TYR A 169 9.30 -0.42 -8.94
N TYR A 170 10.31 -0.56 -8.06
CA TYR A 170 10.27 -1.58 -7.01
C TYR A 170 9.22 -1.29 -5.95
N ALA A 171 9.14 -0.05 -5.47
CA ALA A 171 8.23 0.33 -4.40
C ALA A 171 6.78 0.30 -4.86
N THR A 172 6.49 0.84 -6.04
CA THR A 172 5.14 0.87 -6.61
C THR A 172 4.70 -0.56 -6.93
N TYR A 173 5.49 -1.31 -7.70
CA TYR A 173 5.18 -2.72 -7.97
C TYR A 173 4.85 -3.51 -6.69
N LEU A 174 5.65 -3.37 -5.64
CA LEU A 174 5.37 -4.02 -4.37
C LEU A 174 4.13 -3.48 -3.67
N SER A 175 3.89 -2.18 -3.70
CA SER A 175 2.69 -1.55 -3.14
C SER A 175 1.43 -2.10 -3.80
N GLU A 176 1.41 -2.15 -5.13
CA GLU A 176 0.31 -2.72 -5.91
C GLU A 176 0.10 -4.21 -5.58
N LYS A 177 1.18 -5.01 -5.58
CA LYS A 177 1.07 -6.46 -5.36
C LYS A 177 0.67 -6.81 -3.93
N ILE A 178 1.19 -6.08 -2.93
CA ILE A 178 0.77 -6.28 -1.54
C ILE A 178 -0.63 -5.71 -1.29
N GLY A 179 -1.01 -4.61 -1.95
CA GLY A 179 -2.36 -4.06 -1.94
C GLY A 179 -3.38 -5.08 -2.43
N TYR A 180 -3.12 -5.68 -3.60
CA TYR A 180 -3.89 -6.81 -4.11
C TYR A 180 -4.03 -7.93 -3.08
N ALA A 181 -2.90 -8.44 -2.56
CA ALA A 181 -2.89 -9.57 -1.63
C ALA A 181 -3.70 -9.29 -0.35
N ARG A 182 -3.67 -8.06 0.15
CA ARG A 182 -4.46 -7.61 1.30
C ARG A 182 -5.94 -7.58 0.99
N TYR A 183 -6.32 -6.90 -0.09
CA TYR A 183 -7.72 -6.72 -0.45
C TYR A 183 -8.40 -8.06 -0.77
N ILE A 184 -7.75 -8.95 -1.51
CA ILE A 184 -8.31 -10.27 -1.80
C ILE A 184 -8.43 -11.13 -0.54
N THR A 185 -7.46 -11.07 0.38
CA THR A 185 -7.52 -11.83 1.64
C THR A 185 -8.68 -11.36 2.51
N ILE A 186 -8.89 -10.04 2.64
CA ILE A 186 -10.04 -9.47 3.35
C ILE A 186 -11.35 -9.85 2.65
N PHE A 187 -11.42 -9.70 1.33
CA PHE A 187 -12.64 -9.99 0.58
C PHE A 187 -13.07 -11.45 0.76
N ARG A 188 -12.14 -12.41 0.60
CA ARG A 188 -12.42 -13.84 0.75
C ARG A 188 -12.83 -14.22 2.17
N GLN A 189 -12.29 -13.54 3.18
CA GLN A 189 -12.76 -13.72 4.56
C GLN A 189 -14.23 -13.29 4.70
N LEU A 190 -14.58 -12.11 4.17
CA LEU A 190 -15.92 -11.54 4.28
C LEU A 190 -16.94 -12.18 3.32
N GLU A 191 -16.48 -12.88 2.30
CA GLU A 191 -17.28 -13.76 1.45
C GLU A 191 -17.69 -15.03 2.21
N LYS A 192 -16.75 -15.64 2.94
CA LYS A 192 -17.01 -16.81 3.80
C LYS A 192 -17.78 -16.46 5.07
N HIS A 193 -17.57 -15.26 5.59
CA HIS A 193 -18.19 -14.73 6.80
C HIS A 193 -18.88 -13.38 6.54
N PRO A 194 -20.00 -13.34 5.79
CA PRO A 194 -20.71 -12.10 5.50
C PRO A 194 -21.15 -11.33 6.74
N GLU A 195 -21.40 -12.01 7.86
CA GLU A 195 -21.76 -11.43 9.15
C GLU A 195 -20.64 -10.59 9.78
N LYS A 196 -19.39 -10.77 9.33
CA LYS A 196 -18.23 -9.99 9.78
C LYS A 196 -18.01 -8.72 8.96
N ARG A 197 -18.84 -8.46 7.95
CA ARG A 197 -18.75 -7.27 7.10
C ARG A 197 -19.48 -6.10 7.77
N PHE A 198 -18.77 -5.36 8.59
CA PHE A 198 -19.34 -4.21 9.30
C PHE A 198 -19.51 -2.94 8.43
N HIS A 199 -18.98 -2.91 7.21
CA HIS A 199 -19.12 -1.76 6.32
C HIS A 199 -19.22 -2.20 4.85
N PRO A 200 -20.12 -1.63 4.03
CA PRO A 200 -20.32 -2.05 2.64
C PRO A 200 -19.10 -1.81 1.74
N ILE A 201 -18.18 -0.89 2.10
CA ILE A 201 -16.96 -0.59 1.32
C ILE A 201 -16.15 -1.84 0.94
N PHE A 202 -16.19 -2.89 1.77
CA PHE A 202 -15.47 -4.13 1.51
C PHE A 202 -16.03 -4.96 0.34
N ARG A 203 -17.28 -4.70 -0.10
CA ARG A 203 -17.85 -5.35 -1.31
C ARG A 203 -17.02 -5.03 -2.56
N TRP A 204 -16.35 -3.89 -2.57
CA TRP A 204 -15.57 -3.42 -3.71
C TRP A 204 -14.12 -3.90 -3.72
N PHE A 205 -13.66 -4.58 -2.67
CA PHE A 205 -12.26 -4.99 -2.58
C PHE A 205 -11.87 -6.00 -3.66
N GLU A 206 -12.79 -6.83 -4.16
CA GLU A 206 -12.53 -7.73 -5.29
C GLU A 206 -12.24 -6.95 -6.59
N LEU A 207 -13.07 -5.96 -6.89
CA LEU A 207 -12.90 -5.15 -8.10
C LEU A 207 -11.68 -4.25 -7.99
N TRP A 208 -11.49 -3.65 -6.81
CA TRP A 208 -10.33 -2.84 -6.50
C TRP A 208 -9.04 -3.64 -6.63
N CYS A 209 -8.96 -4.84 -6.04
CA CYS A 209 -7.74 -5.63 -6.12
C CYS A 209 -7.37 -5.95 -7.58
N ASN A 210 -8.36 -6.13 -8.46
CA ASN A 210 -8.08 -6.32 -9.89
C ASN A 210 -7.47 -5.06 -10.55
N ASP A 211 -7.77 -3.85 -10.08
CA ASP A 211 -7.08 -2.62 -10.50
C ASP A 211 -5.62 -2.66 -10.04
N GLU A 212 -5.37 -2.87 -8.74
CA GLU A 212 -4.01 -2.98 -8.16
C GLU A 212 -3.17 -4.04 -8.90
N PHE A 213 -3.78 -5.19 -9.18
CA PHE A 213 -3.09 -6.27 -9.87
C PHE A 213 -2.61 -5.80 -11.25
N ARG A 214 -3.50 -5.18 -12.04
CA ARG A 214 -3.19 -4.60 -13.36
C ARG A 214 -2.15 -3.49 -13.23
N HIS A 215 -2.27 -2.58 -12.27
CA HIS A 215 -1.26 -1.55 -12.03
C HIS A 215 0.12 -2.17 -11.83
N GLY A 216 0.22 -3.18 -10.97
CA GLY A 216 1.46 -3.95 -10.78
C GLY A 216 1.97 -4.65 -12.05
N GLU A 217 1.10 -5.19 -12.90
CA GLU A 217 1.51 -5.84 -14.17
C GLU A 217 2.26 -4.86 -15.10
N SER A 218 1.93 -3.57 -15.06
CA SER A 218 2.54 -2.57 -15.95
C SER A 218 3.98 -2.28 -15.54
N PHE A 219 4.23 -2.19 -14.24
CA PHE A 219 5.58 -2.08 -13.69
C PHE A 219 6.39 -3.37 -13.86
N ALA A 220 5.73 -4.54 -13.83
CA ALA A 220 6.37 -5.80 -14.17
C ALA A 220 6.93 -5.77 -15.61
N LEU A 221 6.11 -5.34 -16.58
CA LEU A 221 6.54 -5.20 -17.97
C LEU A 221 7.71 -4.23 -18.12
N ILE A 222 7.66 -3.05 -17.47
CA ILE A 222 8.78 -2.09 -17.46
C ILE A 222 10.07 -2.75 -16.96
N MET A 223 10.02 -3.48 -15.85
CA MET A 223 11.18 -4.13 -15.28
C MET A 223 11.72 -5.28 -16.14
N ARG A 224 10.82 -6.05 -16.76
CA ARG A 224 11.18 -7.16 -17.66
C ARG A 224 11.77 -6.68 -18.97
N ALA A 225 11.30 -5.57 -19.52
CA ALA A 225 11.88 -4.92 -20.68
C ALA A 225 13.29 -4.37 -20.41
N ASN A 226 13.62 -4.11 -19.13
CA ASN A 226 14.85 -3.45 -18.70
C ASN A 226 15.61 -4.33 -17.67
N PRO A 227 16.14 -5.50 -18.06
CA PRO A 227 16.63 -6.55 -17.14
C PRO A 227 17.82 -6.13 -16.26
N LYS A 228 18.51 -5.03 -16.57
CA LYS A 228 19.52 -4.44 -15.67
C LYS A 228 18.92 -4.01 -14.32
N LEU A 229 17.62 -3.74 -14.25
CA LEU A 229 16.89 -3.47 -13.01
C LEU A 229 16.81 -4.71 -12.11
N LEU A 230 16.95 -5.91 -12.66
CA LEU A 230 16.75 -7.17 -11.95
C LEU A 230 18.06 -7.91 -11.63
N SER A 231 19.21 -7.30 -11.92
CA SER A 231 20.51 -7.95 -11.81
C SER A 231 21.56 -7.11 -11.07
N GLY A 232 22.68 -7.76 -10.73
CA GLY A 232 23.80 -7.15 -10.02
C GLY A 232 23.39 -6.52 -8.70
N GLY A 233 23.91 -5.31 -8.43
CA GLY A 233 23.62 -4.56 -7.20
C GLY A 233 22.14 -4.17 -7.03
N ASN A 234 21.30 -4.25 -8.08
CA ASN A 234 19.87 -3.98 -7.92
C ASN A 234 19.14 -5.07 -7.13
N LYS A 235 19.68 -6.30 -7.07
CA LYS A 235 19.16 -7.35 -6.17
C LYS A 235 19.14 -6.91 -4.71
N LEU A 236 20.13 -6.12 -4.27
CA LEU A 236 20.19 -5.56 -2.92
C LEU A 236 19.05 -4.55 -2.67
N TRP A 237 18.70 -3.74 -3.68
CA TRP A 237 17.58 -2.82 -3.59
C TRP A 237 16.23 -3.54 -3.58
N ILE A 238 16.05 -4.56 -4.42
CA ILE A 238 14.84 -5.40 -4.42
C ILE A 238 14.64 -6.01 -3.03
N ARG A 239 15.70 -6.59 -2.45
CA ARG A 239 15.69 -7.13 -1.08
C ARG A 239 15.32 -6.07 -0.04
N PHE A 240 15.89 -4.87 -0.16
CA PHE A 240 15.58 -3.76 0.74
C PHE A 240 14.09 -3.39 0.67
N PHE A 241 13.54 -3.25 -0.54
CA PHE A 241 12.13 -2.88 -0.72
C PHE A 241 11.17 -3.98 -0.25
N LEU A 242 11.45 -5.25 -0.54
CA LEU A 242 10.68 -6.37 0.00
C LEU A 242 10.62 -6.30 1.53
N LEU A 243 11.77 -6.12 2.18
CA LEU A 243 11.82 -6.08 3.65
C LEU A 243 11.14 -4.82 4.20
N ALA A 244 11.39 -3.66 3.59
CA ALA A 244 10.79 -2.40 4.02
C ALA A 244 9.27 -2.44 3.93
N VAL A 245 8.72 -2.97 2.84
CA VAL A 245 7.27 -3.11 2.65
C VAL A 245 6.70 -4.11 3.65
N TYR A 246 7.24 -5.33 3.75
CA TYR A 246 6.72 -6.35 4.69
C TYR A 246 6.80 -5.90 6.14
N ALA A 247 7.92 -5.29 6.56
CA ALA A 247 8.07 -4.79 7.92
C ALA A 247 7.10 -3.64 8.22
N THR A 248 6.90 -2.72 7.27
CA THR A 248 5.96 -1.60 7.45
C THR A 248 4.52 -2.09 7.53
N MET A 249 4.12 -3.05 6.67
CA MET A 249 2.79 -3.65 6.71
C MET A 249 2.55 -4.36 8.03
N TYR A 250 3.49 -5.21 8.45
CA TYR A 250 3.39 -5.93 9.72
C TYR A 250 3.19 -4.99 10.90
N VAL A 251 4.04 -3.95 11.00
CA VAL A 251 3.93 -2.96 12.09
C VAL A 251 2.58 -2.24 12.03
N ARG A 252 2.13 -1.82 10.84
CA ARG A 252 0.86 -1.11 10.67
C ARG A 252 -0.33 -1.96 11.11
N ASP A 253 -0.39 -3.19 10.64
CA ASP A 253 -1.52 -4.08 10.88
C ASP A 253 -1.60 -4.52 12.36
N HIS A 254 -0.45 -4.64 13.03
CA HIS A 254 -0.39 -4.88 14.47
C HIS A 254 -0.66 -3.63 15.32
N THR A 255 -0.66 -2.42 14.74
CA THR A 255 -1.16 -1.20 15.41
C THR A 255 -2.68 -1.02 15.30
N ARG A 256 -3.36 -1.83 14.49
CA ARG A 256 -4.82 -1.78 14.26
C ARG A 256 -5.50 -3.14 14.46
N PRO A 257 -5.37 -3.76 15.64
CA PRO A 257 -5.87 -5.13 15.86
C PRO A 257 -7.41 -5.22 15.82
N MET A 258 -8.14 -4.16 16.18
CA MET A 258 -9.61 -4.22 16.25
C MET A 258 -10.22 -4.33 14.85
N LEU A 259 -9.58 -3.72 13.84
CA LEU A 259 -10.02 -3.83 12.45
C LEU A 259 -10.01 -5.30 11.98
N HIS A 260 -8.95 -6.03 12.27
CA HIS A 260 -8.86 -7.46 11.94
C HIS A 260 -9.79 -8.32 12.79
N GLU A 261 -9.87 -8.06 14.10
CA GLU A 261 -10.77 -8.77 15.00
C GLU A 261 -12.24 -8.64 14.56
N ALA A 262 -12.67 -7.45 14.16
CA ALA A 262 -14.02 -7.21 13.67
C ALA A 262 -14.34 -8.01 12.40
N MET A 263 -13.34 -8.24 11.54
CA MET A 263 -13.46 -9.08 10.34
C MET A 263 -13.25 -10.58 10.63
N GLY A 264 -12.97 -10.96 11.88
CA GLY A 264 -12.67 -12.34 12.28
C GLY A 264 -11.29 -12.84 11.82
N LEU A 265 -10.33 -11.92 11.68
CA LEU A 265 -8.96 -12.20 11.29
C LEU A 265 -8.01 -12.08 12.50
N ASP A 266 -7.01 -12.97 12.55
CA ASP A 266 -5.82 -12.75 13.36
C ASP A 266 -4.79 -11.93 12.57
N SER A 267 -4.24 -10.86 13.17
CA SER A 267 -3.33 -9.96 12.46
C SER A 267 -2.06 -10.63 11.96
N SER A 268 -1.47 -11.54 12.73
CA SER A 268 -0.23 -12.22 12.34
C SER A 268 -0.48 -13.21 11.20
N GLU A 269 -1.51 -14.04 11.31
CA GLU A 269 -1.85 -15.00 10.25
C GLU A 269 -2.30 -14.31 8.96
N TYR A 270 -3.03 -13.20 9.07
CA TYR A 270 -3.36 -12.33 7.94
C TYR A 270 -2.09 -11.80 7.25
N ASP A 271 -1.15 -11.20 8.00
CA ASP A 271 0.10 -10.69 7.43
C ASP A 271 0.93 -11.79 6.76
N TYR A 272 1.04 -12.97 7.38
CA TYR A 272 1.77 -14.09 6.80
C TYR A 272 1.13 -14.60 5.52
N GLN A 273 -0.21 -14.64 5.45
CA GLN A 273 -0.92 -15.00 4.23
C GLN A 273 -0.69 -13.98 3.13
N VAL A 274 -0.77 -12.69 3.46
CA VAL A 274 -0.47 -11.58 2.53
C VAL A 274 0.96 -11.68 2.00
N PHE A 275 1.94 -11.99 2.87
CA PHE A 275 3.34 -12.16 2.45
C PHE A 275 3.53 -13.35 1.52
N ARG A 276 2.85 -14.47 1.78
CA ARG A 276 2.89 -15.65 0.90
C ARG A 276 2.34 -15.32 -0.49
N ILE A 277 1.13 -14.74 -0.57
CA ILE A 277 0.51 -14.34 -1.84
C ILE A 277 1.41 -13.34 -2.58
N THR A 278 1.91 -12.32 -1.88
CA THR A 278 2.79 -11.31 -2.49
C THR A 278 4.07 -11.95 -3.01
N THR A 279 4.69 -12.85 -2.24
CA THR A 279 5.91 -13.56 -2.63
C THR A 279 5.68 -14.39 -3.90
N GLU A 280 4.58 -15.12 -3.97
CA GLU A 280 4.21 -15.91 -5.16
C GLU A 280 4.04 -15.03 -6.40
N ILE A 281 3.33 -13.90 -6.28
CA ILE A 281 3.14 -12.97 -7.42
C ILE A 281 4.47 -12.35 -7.85
N THR A 282 5.33 -11.99 -6.89
CA THR A 282 6.61 -11.33 -7.22
C THR A 282 7.60 -12.21 -7.98
N LYS A 283 7.42 -13.55 -8.00
CA LYS A 283 8.22 -14.49 -8.84
C LYS A 283 8.19 -14.16 -10.33
N GLN A 284 7.18 -13.43 -10.76
CA GLN A 284 7.07 -12.87 -12.10
C GLN A 284 8.29 -11.99 -12.48
N VAL A 285 8.84 -11.24 -11.52
CA VAL A 285 9.81 -10.16 -11.79
C VAL A 285 11.02 -10.22 -10.88
N PHE A 286 10.85 -10.49 -9.59
CA PHE A 286 11.92 -10.42 -8.62
C PHE A 286 12.72 -11.73 -8.58
N PRO A 287 14.05 -11.67 -8.70
CA PRO A 287 14.90 -12.86 -8.75
C PRO A 287 15.17 -13.46 -7.37
N LEU A 288 14.52 -12.94 -6.33
CA LEU A 288 14.68 -13.36 -4.95
C LEU A 288 13.45 -13.02 -4.13
N ALA A 289 13.24 -13.77 -3.06
CA ALA A 289 12.27 -13.49 -2.02
C ALA A 289 12.88 -13.60 -0.63
N LEU A 290 12.14 -13.07 0.35
CA LEU A 290 12.45 -13.22 1.76
C LEU A 290 11.80 -14.52 2.27
N ASP A 291 12.52 -15.27 3.10
CA ASP A 291 11.95 -16.41 3.82
C ASP A 291 11.11 -15.91 5.00
N THR A 292 9.87 -15.51 4.71
CA THR A 292 8.94 -14.91 5.68
C THR A 292 8.38 -15.91 6.69
N ASP A 293 8.43 -17.21 6.38
CA ASP A 293 8.02 -18.27 7.28
C ASP A 293 9.14 -18.67 8.26
N HIS A 294 10.39 -18.26 8.01
CA HIS A 294 11.49 -18.51 8.93
C HIS A 294 11.20 -17.91 10.34
N PRO A 295 11.31 -18.69 11.44
CA PRO A 295 10.98 -18.21 12.79
C PRO A 295 11.76 -16.97 13.25
N ASN A 296 13.06 -16.87 12.91
CA ASN A 296 13.86 -15.66 13.13
C ASN A 296 13.35 -14.43 12.38
N PHE A 297 12.76 -14.59 11.19
CA PHE A 297 12.22 -13.49 10.42
C PHE A 297 10.98 -12.94 11.13
N ARG A 298 10.03 -13.82 11.46
CA ARG A 298 8.82 -13.47 12.23
C ARG A 298 9.14 -12.81 13.57
N ARG A 299 10.08 -13.36 14.35
CA ARG A 299 10.58 -12.72 15.58
C ARG A 299 11.19 -11.33 15.35
N GLY A 300 11.83 -11.12 14.21
CA GLY A 300 12.36 -9.80 13.86
C GLY A 300 11.25 -8.79 13.57
N LEU A 301 10.17 -9.21 12.90
CA LEU A 301 8.98 -8.38 12.67
C LEU A 301 8.26 -8.03 13.98
N GLU A 302 8.01 -9.02 14.83
CA GLU A 302 7.48 -8.81 16.19
C GLU A 302 8.35 -7.84 16.98
N ARG A 303 9.67 -7.96 16.86
CA ARG A 303 10.62 -7.06 17.52
C ARG A 303 10.51 -5.63 17.00
N LEU A 304 10.37 -5.44 15.68
CA LEU A 304 10.14 -4.11 15.10
C LEU A 304 8.84 -3.49 15.61
N PHE A 305 7.76 -4.27 15.71
CA PHE A 305 6.49 -3.82 16.29
C PHE A 305 6.62 -3.45 17.77
N ALA A 306 7.29 -4.26 18.59
CA ALA A 306 7.53 -3.92 19.99
C ALA A 306 8.37 -2.63 20.14
N ILE A 307 9.32 -2.40 19.23
CA ILE A 307 10.12 -1.17 19.19
C ILE A 307 9.27 0.02 18.76
N SER A 308 8.35 -0.13 17.79
CA SER A 308 7.47 0.97 17.37
C SER A 308 6.55 1.42 18.51
N GLN A 309 5.98 0.48 19.28
CA GLN A 309 5.21 0.82 20.48
C GLN A 309 6.05 1.55 21.53
N ALA A 310 7.30 1.12 21.75
CA ALA A 310 8.21 1.80 22.67
C ALA A 310 8.59 3.22 22.18
N MET A 311 8.73 3.39 20.87
CA MET A 311 8.97 4.69 20.23
C MET A 311 7.79 5.65 20.47
N GLU A 312 6.55 5.18 20.30
CA GLU A 312 5.36 6.00 20.55
C GLU A 312 5.23 6.40 22.03
N LYS A 313 5.49 5.47 22.96
CA LYS A 313 5.55 5.78 24.40
C LYS A 313 6.62 6.82 24.71
N ALA A 314 7.79 6.75 24.06
CA ALA A 314 8.87 7.71 24.22
C ALA A 314 8.54 9.09 23.63
N LYS A 315 7.78 9.15 22.53
CA LYS A 315 7.24 10.40 21.97
C LYS A 315 6.23 11.04 22.93
N ALA A 316 5.26 10.26 23.40
CA ALA A 316 4.23 10.73 24.33
C ALA A 316 4.82 11.25 25.66
N ARG A 317 5.92 10.65 26.13
CA ARG A 317 6.64 11.13 27.30
C ARG A 317 7.22 12.54 27.14
N GLY A 318 7.69 12.88 25.94
CA GLY A 318 8.37 14.15 25.68
C GLY A 318 9.66 14.37 26.49
N GLY A 319 10.18 15.60 26.44
CA GLY A 319 11.38 16.01 27.16
C GLY A 319 12.69 15.34 26.70
N VAL A 320 13.79 15.62 27.40
CA VAL A 320 15.13 15.10 27.08
C VAL A 320 15.17 13.57 27.18
N LEU A 321 14.55 13.01 28.21
CA LEU A 321 14.52 11.57 28.42
C LEU A 321 13.70 10.84 27.36
N GLY A 322 12.55 11.40 26.93
CA GLY A 322 11.79 10.88 25.81
C GLY A 322 12.60 10.90 24.51
N LYS A 323 13.33 11.99 24.23
CA LYS A 323 14.24 12.06 23.06
C LYS A 323 15.37 11.02 23.11
N LEU A 324 15.98 10.80 24.28
CA LEU A 324 16.99 9.75 24.45
C LEU A 324 16.41 8.36 24.20
N GLN A 325 15.22 8.08 24.74
CA GLN A 325 14.51 6.82 24.53
C GLN A 325 14.16 6.61 23.05
N GLN A 326 13.74 7.66 22.33
CA GLN A 326 13.52 7.60 20.88
C GLN A 326 14.83 7.24 20.14
N GLY A 327 15.96 7.85 20.51
CA GLY A 327 17.27 7.50 19.94
C GLY A 327 17.65 6.03 20.17
N VAL A 328 17.43 5.51 21.37
CA VAL A 328 17.65 4.08 21.67
C VAL A 328 16.72 3.19 20.84
N CYS A 329 15.46 3.56 20.67
CA CYS A 329 14.52 2.81 19.84
C CYS A 329 14.95 2.82 18.36
N ALA A 330 15.41 3.96 17.84
CA ALA A 330 15.90 4.08 16.46
C ALA A 330 17.10 3.15 16.20
N VAL A 331 18.08 3.12 17.11
CA VAL A 331 19.24 2.21 16.99
C VAL A 331 18.80 0.74 17.04
N LYS A 332 17.89 0.39 17.95
CA LYS A 332 17.34 -0.98 18.03
C LYS A 332 16.58 -1.38 16.77
N ALA A 333 15.78 -0.47 16.21
CA ALA A 333 15.04 -0.70 14.97
C ALA A 333 16.02 -0.91 13.80
N ALA A 334 17.01 -0.03 13.65
CA ALA A 334 18.04 -0.14 12.62
C ALA A 334 18.83 -1.46 12.72
N ALA A 335 19.23 -1.86 13.93
CA ALA A 335 19.93 -3.13 14.15
C ALA A 335 19.04 -4.35 13.82
N THR A 336 17.75 -4.30 14.19
CA THR A 336 16.79 -5.37 13.88
C THR A 336 16.54 -5.46 12.38
N PHE A 337 16.33 -4.33 11.71
CA PHE A 337 16.16 -4.25 10.27
C PHE A 337 17.40 -4.74 9.52
N ALA A 338 18.61 -4.35 9.96
CA ALA A 338 19.85 -4.84 9.38
C ALA A 338 19.99 -6.36 9.55
N ARG A 339 19.65 -6.91 10.72
CA ARG A 339 19.66 -8.36 10.94
C ARG A 339 18.72 -9.08 9.97
N LEU A 340 17.49 -8.60 9.82
CA LEU A 340 16.52 -9.14 8.85
C LEU A 340 17.04 -9.01 7.42
N TYR A 341 17.60 -7.84 7.07
CA TYR A 341 18.15 -7.56 5.76
C TYR A 341 19.33 -8.46 5.41
N PHE A 342 20.07 -9.04 6.37
CA PHE A 342 21.17 -9.96 6.08
C PHE A 342 20.79 -11.45 6.22
N MET A 343 19.55 -11.80 6.59
CA MET A 343 19.08 -13.20 6.59
C MET A 343 19.04 -13.80 5.19
N PRO A 344 19.41 -15.09 4.98
CA PRO A 344 19.39 -15.72 3.65
C PRO A 344 18.11 -15.45 2.86
N VAL A 345 18.26 -15.21 1.57
CA VAL A 345 17.13 -15.03 0.63
C VAL A 345 16.85 -16.33 -0.09
N ILE A 346 15.62 -16.50 -0.54
CA ILE A 346 15.24 -17.58 -1.45
C ILE A 346 15.51 -17.08 -2.86
N GLU A 347 16.37 -17.76 -3.62
CA GLU A 347 16.56 -17.46 -5.03
C GLU A 347 15.33 -17.91 -5.83
N GLN A 348 14.89 -17.07 -6.78
CA GLN A 348 13.70 -17.32 -7.58
C GLN A 348 14.08 -17.37 -9.06
N ASP A 349 13.68 -18.46 -9.72
CA ASP A 349 13.60 -18.49 -11.17
C ASP A 349 12.42 -17.63 -11.61
N LEU A 350 12.70 -16.65 -12.47
CA LEU A 350 11.65 -15.78 -12.96
C LEU A 350 10.71 -16.56 -13.86
N SER A 351 9.39 -16.35 -13.70
CA SER A 351 8.40 -16.95 -14.59
C SER A 351 8.73 -16.63 -16.06
N PRO A 352 8.66 -17.62 -16.97
CA PRO A 352 8.82 -17.38 -18.40
C PRO A 352 7.67 -16.53 -18.95
N GLN A 353 6.49 -16.62 -18.32
CA GLN A 353 5.34 -15.76 -18.62
C GLN A 353 5.47 -14.46 -17.83
N VAL A 354 5.54 -13.34 -18.56
CA VAL A 354 5.63 -12.03 -17.92
C VAL A 354 4.31 -11.61 -17.30
N ARG A 355 3.17 -12.06 -17.80
CA ARG A 355 1.86 -11.79 -17.21
C ARG A 355 1.43 -12.94 -16.32
N MET A 356 1.04 -12.65 -15.08
CA MET A 356 0.42 -13.64 -14.21
C MET A 356 -1.10 -13.49 -14.30
N GLU A 357 -1.84 -14.61 -14.24
CA GLU A 357 -3.27 -14.54 -14.00
C GLU A 357 -3.52 -14.32 -12.49
N PRO A 358 -4.55 -13.56 -12.11
CA PRO A 358 -4.96 -13.50 -10.70
C PRO A 358 -5.21 -14.92 -10.19
N ALA A 359 -4.48 -15.34 -9.17
CA ALA A 359 -4.68 -16.63 -8.52
C ALA A 359 -5.69 -16.43 -7.39
N TRP A 360 -6.86 -17.04 -7.51
CA TRP A 360 -7.93 -16.97 -6.51
C TRP A 360 -7.78 -18.03 -5.42
#